data_AF-A0AA97DTI5-F1
#
_entry.id   AF-A0AA97DTI5-F1
#
_cell.length_a   1.000
_cell.length_b   1.000
_cell.length_c   1.000
_cell.angle_alpha   90.00
_cell.angle_beta   90.00
_cell.angle_gamma   90.00
#
_symmetry.space_group_name_H-M   'P 1'
#
loop_
_entity.id
_entity.type
_entity.pdbx_description
1 polymer ?
#
loop_
_entity_poly.entity_id
_entity_poly.type
_entity_poly.pdbx_seq_one_letter_code
_entity_poly.pdbx_strand_id
1 'polypeptide(L)'
;MIRYSLAIDIPDDMLDGRIKKANAWLQEEIIKDTDQFLPALTGTLSTNVHRDGNVIVYAMPYARYLYYGKLMIDPETGSSYARKRIKESTDR
;
A
#
# COMPACT_ATOMS: atom_id res chain seq x y z
N MET A 1 39.89 26.72 4.49
CA MET A 1 38.79 25.74 4.66
C MET A 1 39.42 24.45 5.17
N ILE A 2 39.28 24.16 6.45
CA ILE A 2 39.89 22.98 7.08
C ILE A 2 38.91 21.81 6.92
N ARG A 3 39.33 20.73 6.25
CA ARG A 3 38.56 19.48 6.16
C ARG A 3 39.11 18.52 7.21
N TYR A 4 38.30 18.19 8.21
CA TYR A 4 38.59 17.07 9.09
C TYR A 4 37.93 15.82 8.50
N SER A 5 38.73 14.84 8.11
CA SER A 5 38.26 13.48 7.86
C SER A 5 38.37 12.71 9.17
N LEU A 6 37.27 12.63 9.92
CA LEU A 6 37.18 11.71 11.05
C LEU A 6 36.87 10.32 10.48
N ALA A 7 37.85 9.43 10.47
CA ALA A 7 37.62 8.01 10.26
C ALA A 7 37.02 7.46 11.55
N ILE A 8 35.69 7.53 11.69
CA ILE A 8 34.96 6.92 12.80
C ILE A 8 34.62 5.52 12.36
N ASP A 9 35.20 4.54 13.05
CA ASP A 9 34.79 3.15 12.95
C ASP A 9 33.49 3.01 13.75
N ILE A 10 32.36 3.12 13.05
CA ILE A 10 31.03 3.02 13.64
C ILE A 10 30.61 1.55 13.54
N PRO A 11 30.34 0.87 14.67
CA PRO A 11 29.78 -0.48 14.65
C PRO A 11 28.46 -0.51 13.87
N ASP A 12 28.26 -1.51 13.02
CA ASP A 12 27.07 -1.64 12.17
C ASP A 12 25.74 -1.62 12.96
N ASP A 13 25.78 -2.07 14.22
CA ASP A 13 24.63 -2.19 15.12
C ASP A 13 24.30 -0.91 15.91
N MET A 14 25.19 0.09 15.91
CA MET A 14 25.07 1.30 16.72
C MET A 14 23.77 2.08 16.44
N LEU A 15 23.23 1.96 15.23
CA LEU A 15 22.04 2.70 14.79
C LEU A 15 20.76 1.84 14.73
N ASP A 16 20.84 0.54 14.96
CA ASP A 16 19.72 -0.38 14.72
C ASP A 16 18.45 0.01 15.48
N GLY A 17 18.58 0.37 16.76
CA GLY A 17 17.45 0.84 17.56
C GLY A 17 16.82 2.13 17.02
N ARG A 18 17.65 3.04 16.47
CA ARG A 18 17.20 4.32 15.90
C ARG A 18 16.50 4.08 14.56
N ILE A 19 17.05 3.20 13.72
CA ILE A 19 16.47 2.82 12.43
C ILE A 19 15.12 2.13 12.65
N LYS A 20 15.03 1.18 13.59
CA LYS A 20 13.79 0.50 13.92
C LYS A 20 12.69 1.48 14.35
N LYS A 21 13.05 2.47 15.18
CA LYS A 21 12.12 3.54 15.60
C LYS A 21 11.70 4.42 14.42
N ALA A 22 12.65 4.81 13.58
CA ALA A 22 12.37 5.64 12.40
C ALA A 22 11.45 4.92 11.40
N ASN A 23 11.68 3.63 11.14
CA ASN A 23 10.85 2.83 10.26
C ASN A 23 9.43 2.69 10.80
N ALA A 24 9.27 2.41 12.10
CA ALA A 24 7.94 2.33 12.72
C ALA A 24 7.19 3.66 12.60
N TRP A 25 7.86 4.79 12.82
CA TRP A 25 7.23 6.10 12.64
C TRP A 25 6.84 6.36 11.18
N LEU A 26 7.75 6.09 10.24
CA LEU A 26 7.50 6.27 8.81
C LEU A 26 6.33 5.42 8.32
N GLN A 27 6.23 4.17 8.78
CA GLN A 27 5.12 3.28 8.43
C GLN A 27 3.76 3.87 8.83
N GLU A 28 3.67 4.48 10.01
CA GLU A 28 2.42 5.12 10.45
C GLU A 28 2.06 6.33 9.59
N GLU A 29 3.04 7.15 9.22
CA GLU A 29 2.79 8.31 8.35
C GLU A 29 2.36 7.88 6.95
N ILE A 30 3.00 6.85 6.36
CA ILE A 30 2.56 6.30 5.07
C ILE A 30 1.11 5.84 5.13
N ILE A 31 0.70 5.15 6.21
CA ILE A 31 -0.67 4.66 6.34
C ILE A 31 -1.67 5.82 6.45
N LYS A 32 -1.35 6.86 7.21
CA LYS A 32 -2.20 8.05 7.32
C LYS A 32 -2.34 8.80 5.99
N ASP A 33 -1.23 9.01 5.30
CA ASP A 33 -1.20 9.77 4.04
C ASP A 33 -1.96 9.03 2.92
N THR A 34 -1.89 7.70 2.95
CA THR A 34 -2.52 6.84 1.94
C THR A 34 -3.99 6.54 2.21
N ASP A 35 -4.49 6.74 3.43
CA ASP A 35 -5.86 6.37 3.85
C ASP A 35 -6.94 6.96 2.94
N GLN A 36 -6.76 8.21 2.50
CA GLN A 36 -7.70 8.91 1.60
C GLN A 36 -7.85 8.27 0.22
N PHE A 37 -6.87 7.46 -0.21
CA PHE A 37 -6.86 6.81 -1.52
C PHE A 37 -7.37 5.37 -1.47
N LEU A 38 -7.67 4.86 -0.28
CA LEU A 38 -8.21 3.52 -0.12
C LEU A 38 -9.72 3.50 -0.44
N PRO A 39 -10.26 2.37 -0.93
CA PRO A 39 -11.69 2.23 -1.13
C PRO A 39 -12.46 2.38 0.20
N ALA A 40 -13.19 3.50 0.32
CA ALA A 40 -13.92 3.85 1.54
C ALA A 40 -15.32 3.22 1.67
N LEU A 41 -15.84 2.54 0.61
CA LEU A 41 -17.22 2.04 0.57
C LEU A 41 -17.59 1.17 1.77
N THR A 42 -16.69 0.29 2.19
CA THR A 42 -16.88 -0.58 3.36
C THR A 42 -15.86 -0.33 4.46
N GLY A 43 -14.86 0.55 4.23
CA GLY A 43 -13.74 0.80 5.16
C GLY A 43 -12.86 -0.44 5.45
N THR A 44 -13.09 -1.56 4.77
CA THR A 44 -12.46 -2.84 5.11
C THR A 44 -10.95 -2.81 4.88
N LEU A 45 -10.50 -2.07 3.86
CA LEU A 45 -9.08 -2.03 3.50
C LEU A 45 -8.25 -1.25 4.53
N SER A 46 -8.73 -0.09 4.97
CA SER A 46 -8.09 0.71 6.02
C SER A 46 -8.13 0.00 7.38
N THR A 47 -9.23 -0.68 7.68
CA THR A 47 -9.40 -1.38 8.97
C THR A 47 -8.49 -2.62 9.10
N ASN A 48 -8.15 -3.29 7.99
CA ASN A 48 -7.37 -4.53 7.98
C ASN A 48 -5.93 -4.35 7.50
N VAL A 49 -5.41 -3.12 7.55
CA VAL A 49 -3.99 -2.86 7.30
C VAL A 49 -3.14 -3.41 8.44
N HIS A 50 -2.07 -4.13 8.11
CA HIS A 50 -1.11 -4.60 9.11
C HIS A 50 0.32 -4.35 8.65
N ARG A 51 1.24 -4.33 9.62
CA ARG A 51 2.68 -4.19 9.39
C ARG A 51 3.33 -5.56 9.51
N ASP A 52 4.09 -5.95 8.50
CA ASP A 52 4.93 -7.15 8.51
C ASP A 52 6.39 -6.75 8.31
N GLY A 53 7.13 -6.63 9.42
CA GLY A 53 8.48 -6.07 9.41
C GLY A 53 8.51 -4.64 8.85
N ASN A 54 9.18 -4.46 7.71
CA ASN A 54 9.26 -3.18 6.99
C ASN A 54 8.20 -3.05 5.87
N VAL A 55 7.22 -3.95 5.81
CA VAL A 55 6.18 -3.98 4.77
C VAL A 55 4.83 -3.58 5.36
N ILE A 56 4.08 -2.78 4.61
CA ILE A 56 2.67 -2.45 4.90
C ILE A 56 1.78 -3.30 4.00
N VAL A 57 0.86 -4.06 4.60
CA VAL A 57 0.04 -5.03 3.89
C VAL A 57 -1.45 -4.68 4.04
N TYR A 58 -2.13 -4.56 2.89
CA TYR A 58 -3.58 -4.38 2.81
C TYR A 58 -4.22 -5.71 2.35
N ALA A 59 -4.76 -6.48 3.30
CA ALA A 59 -5.07 -7.91 3.10
C ALA A 59 -6.45 -8.24 2.49
N MET A 60 -7.45 -7.39 2.73
CA MET A 60 -8.86 -7.64 2.38
C MET A 60 -9.23 -6.93 1.05
N PRO A 61 -10.42 -7.19 0.45
CA PRO A 61 -10.55 -7.43 -0.99
C PRO A 61 -9.98 -6.32 -1.85
N TYR A 62 -9.03 -6.72 -2.69
CA TYR A 62 -8.39 -5.89 -3.70
C TYR A 62 -9.44 -5.21 -4.58
N ALA A 63 -9.31 -3.90 -4.74
CA ALA A 63 -9.87 -3.19 -5.88
C ALA A 63 -9.13 -3.66 -7.15
N ARG A 64 -9.47 -4.85 -7.65
CA ARG A 64 -8.88 -5.46 -8.86
C ARG A 64 -8.90 -4.47 -10.03
N TYR A 65 -9.93 -3.62 -10.09
CA TYR A 65 -10.02 -2.50 -11.03
C TYR A 65 -8.91 -1.47 -10.87
N LEU A 66 -8.61 -1.00 -9.65
CA LEU A 66 -7.58 0.02 -9.42
C LEU A 66 -6.16 -0.52 -9.66
N TYR A 67 -5.89 -1.78 -9.32
CA TYR A 67 -4.55 -2.33 -9.42
C TYR A 67 -4.21 -2.87 -10.82
N TYR A 68 -5.17 -3.52 -11.49
CA TYR A 68 -4.93 -4.12 -12.80
C TYR A 68 -5.51 -3.30 -13.97
N GLY A 69 -6.25 -2.23 -13.69
CA GLY A 69 -7.01 -1.51 -14.73
C GLY A 69 -8.16 -2.33 -15.32
N LYS A 70 -8.53 -3.45 -14.68
CA LYS A 70 -9.47 -4.45 -15.21
C LYS A 70 -10.85 -4.28 -14.61
N LEU A 71 -11.83 -3.99 -15.45
CA LEU A 71 -13.22 -3.78 -15.04
C LEU A 71 -14.06 -5.03 -15.30
N MET A 72 -15.10 -5.21 -14.48
CA MET A 72 -16.16 -6.16 -14.80
C MET A 72 -17.23 -5.40 -15.59
N ILE A 73 -17.45 -5.78 -16.84
CA ILE A 73 -18.39 -5.10 -17.74
C ILE A 73 -19.58 -6.01 -18.08
N ASP A 74 -20.68 -5.40 -18.50
CA ASP A 74 -21.75 -6.13 -19.19
C ASP A 74 -21.23 -6.55 -20.58
N PRO A 75 -21.23 -7.84 -20.92
CA PRO A 75 -20.69 -8.32 -22.20
C PRO A 75 -21.48 -7.82 -23.41
N GLU A 76 -22.78 -7.52 -23.26
CA GLU A 76 -23.63 -7.06 -24.37
C GLU A 76 -23.49 -5.55 -24.59
N THR A 77 -23.34 -4.77 -23.51
CA THR A 77 -23.35 -3.30 -23.60
C THR A 77 -21.98 -2.65 -23.39
N GLY A 78 -20.99 -3.39 -22.88
CA GLY A 78 -19.69 -2.87 -22.47
C GLY A 78 -19.73 -1.99 -21.21
N SER A 79 -20.89 -1.86 -20.55
CA SER A 79 -21.09 -0.96 -19.42
C SER A 79 -20.39 -1.43 -18.15
N SER A 80 -19.82 -0.48 -17.39
CA SER A 80 -19.29 -0.68 -16.04
C SER A 80 -20.38 -1.05 -15.01
N TYR A 81 -21.65 -0.79 -15.34
CA TYR A 81 -22.81 -1.09 -14.49
C TYR A 81 -23.60 -2.25 -15.08
N ALA A 82 -23.01 -3.44 -15.00
CA ALA A 82 -23.62 -4.62 -15.57
C ALA A 82 -24.85 -5.12 -14.80
N ARG A 83 -25.81 -5.68 -15.54
CA ARG A 83 -27.00 -6.30 -14.95
C ARG A 83 -26.60 -7.43 -14.00
N LYS A 84 -27.39 -7.63 -12.95
CA LYS A 84 -27.11 -8.61 -11.91
C LYS A 84 -26.90 -9.99 -12.54
N ARG A 85 -25.80 -10.67 -12.18
CA ARG A 85 -25.35 -11.99 -12.68
C ARG A 85 -24.76 -12.04 -14.10
N ILE A 86 -24.70 -10.93 -14.82
CA ILE A 86 -24.12 -10.88 -16.16
C ILE A 86 -22.91 -9.96 -16.10
N LYS A 87 -21.72 -10.52 -15.87
CA LYS A 87 -20.46 -9.77 -15.77
C LYS A 87 -19.34 -10.56 -16.45
N GLU A 88 -18.61 -9.91 -17.34
CA GLU A 88 -17.38 -10.43 -17.96
C GLU A 88 -16.19 -9.57 -17.54
N SER A 89 -15.03 -10.19 -17.33
CA SER A 89 -13.78 -9.47 -17.07
C SER A 89 -13.22 -8.94 -18.39
N THR A 90 -12.60 -7.76 -18.41
CA THR A 90 -11.87 -7.24 -19.59
C THR A 90 -10.56 -7.99 -19.90
N ASP A 91 -10.24 -9.02 -19.13
CA ASP A 91 -9.07 -9.90 -19.33
C ASP A 91 -9.34 -10.88 -20.48
N ARG A 92 -9.24 -10.40 -21.73
CA ARG A 92 -9.31 -11.23 -22.94
C ARG A 92 -7.92 -11.51 -23.48
#